data_AF-A0AAP6LFD6-F1
#
_entry.id   AF-A0AAP6LFD6-F1
#
_cell.length_a   1.000
_cell.length_b   1.000
_cell.length_c   1.000
_cell.angle_alpha   90.00
_cell.angle_beta   90.00
_cell.angle_gamma   90.00
#
_symmetry.space_group_name_H-M   'P 1'
#
loop_
_entity.id
_entity.type
_entity.pdbx_description
1 polymer ?
#
loop_
_entity_poly.entity_id
_entity_poly.type
_entity_poly.pdbx_seq_one_letter_code
_entity_poly.pdbx_strand_id
1 'polypeptide(L)'
;MTANQQLQLAGKKYGECAKQLTSKLANQNEPTAEESELLIAFGIASDWTRRAAALDIDYSSRLMRKARKTPSVSEMVRFGLAWSGMNAIFSRNSTFDVLGIAAPRSELDRFKALVGTALSPATQLDNAATNLQNLLKSPTLSYVPGHPSGTALAVLQVLHEKYTPAQYRSMATGRLIQQAIATGDYTRLDVPTLIYLMRNWSVHGGVLSSSFRSVPRFNSYIAIVSSSLALIHVQLAEKFIAAISAP
;
A
#
# COMPACT_ATOMS: atom_id res chain seq x y z
N MET A 1 -1.90 1.09 18.05
CA MET A 1 -0.52 1.26 17.55
C MET A 1 -0.52 2.25 16.40
N THR A 2 0.49 3.11 16.31
CA THR A 2 0.70 3.97 15.13
C THR A 2 1.19 3.15 13.93
N ALA A 3 1.09 3.69 12.72
CA ALA A 3 1.60 3.04 11.51
C ALA A 3 3.09 2.66 11.65
N ASN A 4 3.92 3.54 12.23
CA ASN A 4 5.35 3.27 12.43
C ASN A 4 5.59 2.10 13.40
N GLN A 5 4.81 2.03 14.49
CA GLN A 5 4.89 0.91 15.42
C GLN A 5 4.48 -0.41 14.75
N GLN A 6 3.45 -0.39 13.92
CA GLN A 6 3.02 -1.55 13.14
C GLN A 6 4.09 -1.99 12.13
N LEU A 7 4.69 -1.06 11.39
CA LEU A 7 5.78 -1.38 10.45
C LEU A 7 7.01 -1.96 11.16
N GLN A 8 7.37 -1.43 12.33
CA GLN A 8 8.45 -1.98 13.14
C GLN A 8 8.14 -3.41 13.61
N LEU A 9 6.91 -3.66 14.05
CA LEU A 9 6.45 -4.99 14.44
C LEU A 9 6.46 -5.97 13.25
N ALA A 10 5.94 -5.54 12.11
CA ALA A 10 5.93 -6.33 10.89
C ALA A 10 7.36 -6.72 10.47
N GLY A 11 8.30 -5.78 10.50
CA GLY A 11 9.69 -6.05 10.16
C GLY A 11 10.34 -7.11 11.06
N LYS A 12 10.04 -7.08 12.36
CA LYS A 12 10.46 -8.15 13.29
C LYS A 12 9.84 -9.49 12.92
N LYS A 13 8.52 -9.53 12.67
CA LYS A 13 7.79 -10.76 12.35
C LYS A 13 8.23 -11.39 11.02
N TYR A 14 8.45 -10.60 9.97
CA TYR A 14 9.04 -11.14 8.72
C TYR A 14 10.46 -11.68 8.97
N GLY A 15 11.25 -11.03 9.82
CA GLY A 15 12.54 -11.55 10.25
C GLY A 15 12.43 -12.88 11.01
N GLU A 16 11.37 -13.06 11.81
CA GLU A 16 11.04 -14.33 12.47
C GLU A 16 10.65 -15.41 11.46
N CYS A 17 9.83 -15.09 10.44
CA CYS A 17 9.52 -16.03 9.35
C CYS A 17 10.80 -16.56 8.69
N ALA A 18 11.72 -15.66 8.33
CA ALA A 18 12.99 -16.03 7.70
C ALA A 18 13.82 -16.93 8.63
N LYS A 19 13.92 -16.59 9.91
CA LYS A 19 14.66 -17.40 10.90
C LYS A 19 14.06 -18.79 11.07
N GLN A 20 12.73 -18.90 11.20
CA GLN A 20 12.06 -20.19 11.32
C GLN A 20 12.30 -21.07 10.09
N LEU A 21 12.22 -20.47 8.90
CA LEU A 21 12.53 -21.17 7.67
C LEU A 21 13.99 -21.65 7.66
N THR A 22 14.96 -20.79 7.96
CA THR A 22 16.37 -21.19 8.07
C THR A 22 16.60 -22.30 9.10
N SER A 23 15.92 -22.27 10.25
CA SER A 23 16.04 -23.33 11.26
C SER A 23 15.50 -24.68 10.78
N LYS A 24 14.43 -24.71 9.98
CA LYS A 24 13.94 -25.95 9.33
C LYS A 24 14.94 -26.51 8.33
N LEU A 25 15.78 -25.66 7.75
CA LEU A 25 16.80 -26.03 6.76
C LEU A 25 18.15 -26.44 7.37
N ALA A 26 18.33 -26.37 8.69
CA ALA A 26 19.62 -26.54 9.34
C ALA A 26 20.33 -27.89 9.06
N ASN A 27 19.59 -28.90 8.58
CA ASN A 27 20.13 -30.22 8.23
C ASN A 27 20.32 -30.42 6.71
N GLN A 28 20.10 -29.38 5.90
CA GLN A 28 20.23 -29.42 4.44
C GLN A 28 21.48 -28.63 4.01
N ASN A 29 22.17 -29.10 2.97
CA ASN A 29 23.37 -28.43 2.45
C ASN A 29 23.03 -27.11 1.75
N GLU A 30 21.89 -27.03 1.06
CA GLU A 30 21.42 -25.84 0.35
C GLU A 30 19.89 -25.76 0.34
N PRO A 31 19.30 -24.55 0.43
CA PRO A 31 17.86 -24.35 0.26
C PRO A 31 17.41 -24.67 -1.17
N THR A 32 16.21 -25.22 -1.31
CA THR A 32 15.54 -25.34 -2.62
C THR A 32 15.25 -23.96 -3.22
N ALA A 33 14.89 -23.93 -4.51
CA ALA A 33 14.49 -22.69 -5.17
C ALA A 33 13.29 -22.01 -4.49
N GLU A 34 12.32 -22.80 -4.02
CA GLU A 34 11.13 -22.29 -3.34
C GLU A 34 11.48 -21.68 -1.98
N GLU A 35 12.30 -22.37 -1.19
CA GLU A 35 12.80 -21.89 0.10
C GLU A 35 13.67 -20.64 -0.06
N SER A 36 14.49 -20.58 -1.11
CA SER A 36 15.27 -19.39 -1.46
C SER A 36 14.37 -18.20 -1.77
N GLU A 37 13.32 -18.39 -2.57
CA GLU A 37 12.34 -17.34 -2.86
C GLU A 37 11.64 -16.85 -1.59
N LEU A 38 11.29 -17.73 -0.66
CA LEU A 38 10.70 -17.37 0.63
C LEU A 38 11.66 -16.57 1.51
N LEU A 39 12.91 -17.02 1.63
CA LEU A 39 13.95 -16.29 2.38
C LEU A 39 14.16 -14.88 1.81
N ILE A 40 14.19 -14.75 0.48
CA ILE A 40 14.28 -13.46 -0.21
C ILE A 40 13.03 -12.62 0.07
N ALA A 41 11.83 -13.20 -0.04
CA ALA A 41 10.56 -12.51 0.22
C ALA A 41 10.53 -11.90 1.63
N PHE A 42 10.78 -12.72 2.64
CA PHE A 42 10.74 -12.32 4.05
C PHE A 42 11.91 -11.40 4.40
N GLY A 43 13.11 -11.63 3.86
CA GLY A 43 14.27 -10.75 4.06
C GLY A 43 14.02 -9.35 3.52
N ILE A 44 13.53 -9.24 2.28
CA ILE A 44 13.17 -7.95 1.67
C ILE A 44 12.02 -7.30 2.47
N ALA A 45 10.94 -8.02 2.76
CA ALA A 45 9.83 -7.46 3.53
C ALA A 45 10.26 -6.97 4.93
N SER A 46 11.13 -7.72 5.61
CA SER A 46 11.72 -7.33 6.90
C SER A 46 12.54 -6.04 6.80
N ASP A 47 13.46 -5.94 5.84
CA ASP A 47 14.31 -4.76 5.68
C ASP A 47 13.50 -3.51 5.29
N TRP A 48 12.63 -3.62 4.30
CA TRP A 48 11.88 -2.47 3.79
C TRP A 48 10.85 -1.94 4.80
N THR A 49 10.18 -2.81 5.57
CA THR A 49 9.27 -2.35 6.64
C THR A 49 10.02 -1.72 7.81
N ARG A 50 11.21 -2.23 8.17
CA ARG A 50 12.10 -1.58 9.15
C ARG A 50 12.56 -0.20 8.68
N ARG A 51 13.00 -0.08 7.42
CA ARG A 51 13.38 1.22 6.83
C ARG A 51 12.20 2.18 6.81
N ALA A 52 11.01 1.71 6.48
CA ALA A 52 9.79 2.50 6.53
C ALA A 52 9.51 3.02 7.95
N ALA A 53 9.61 2.15 8.96
CA ALA A 53 9.41 2.51 10.36
C ALA A 53 10.46 3.51 10.89
N ALA A 54 11.72 3.34 10.49
CA ALA A 54 12.86 4.18 10.89
C ALA A 54 13.00 5.45 10.03
N LEU A 55 12.13 5.65 9.04
CA LEU A 55 12.22 6.80 8.15
C LEU A 55 12.07 8.10 8.95
N ASP A 56 13.16 8.84 8.99
CA ASP A 56 13.23 10.23 9.41
C ASP A 56 13.88 11.03 8.27
N ILE A 57 13.15 12.02 7.74
CA ILE A 57 13.64 12.85 6.64
C ILE A 57 14.03 14.20 7.23
N ASP A 58 15.33 14.43 7.35
CA ASP A 58 15.85 15.77 7.59
C ASP A 58 16.05 16.51 6.27
N TYR A 59 15.68 17.80 6.27
CA TYR A 59 15.84 18.66 5.10
C TYR A 59 16.94 19.67 5.38
N SER A 60 17.93 19.73 4.49
CA SER A 60 19.05 20.67 4.60
C SER A 60 18.60 22.14 4.68
N SER A 61 17.52 22.49 3.98
CA SER A 61 16.95 23.84 4.01
C SER A 61 16.00 24.06 5.18
N ARG A 62 16.20 25.16 5.93
CA ARG A 62 15.29 25.62 7.00
C ARG A 62 13.87 25.87 6.49
N LEU A 63 13.72 26.33 5.24
CA LEU A 63 12.40 26.56 4.63
C LEU A 63 11.65 25.24 4.43
N MET A 64 12.35 24.21 3.97
CA MET A 64 11.78 22.87 3.76
C MET A 64 11.44 22.20 5.09
N ARG A 65 12.28 22.31 6.12
CA ARG A 65 11.97 21.77 7.46
C ARG A 65 10.67 22.33 8.06
N LYS A 66 10.36 23.59 7.77
CA LYS A 66 9.16 24.27 8.27
C LYS A 66 7.95 24.18 7.32
N ALA A 67 8.10 23.57 6.15
CA ALA A 67 7.03 23.53 5.17
C ALA A 67 5.88 22.64 5.65
N ARG A 68 4.64 23.14 5.54
CA ARG A 68 3.43 22.38 5.93
C ARG A 68 3.25 21.06 5.17
N LYS A 69 3.90 20.91 4.01
CA LYS A 69 3.84 19.70 3.17
C LYS A 69 4.83 18.62 3.60
N THR A 70 5.82 18.95 4.41
CA THR A 70 6.90 18.04 4.80
C THR A 70 6.42 16.74 5.43
N PRO A 71 5.46 16.74 6.37
CA PRO A 71 4.92 15.49 6.93
C PRO A 71 4.35 14.56 5.85
N SER A 72 3.62 15.14 4.88
CA SER A 72 2.99 14.38 3.81
C SER A 72 3.98 13.74 2.84
N VAL A 73 5.11 14.42 2.57
CA VAL A 73 6.19 13.88 1.75
C VAL A 73 6.86 12.70 2.46
N SER A 74 7.14 12.85 3.76
CA SER A 74 7.68 11.75 4.57
C SER A 74 6.75 10.54 4.58
N GLU A 75 5.43 10.73 4.72
CA GLU A 75 4.48 9.62 4.66
C GLU A 75 4.41 8.96 3.27
N MET A 76 4.56 9.73 2.17
CA MET A 76 4.62 9.15 0.83
C MET A 76 5.87 8.30 0.61
N VAL A 77 7.03 8.76 1.10
CA VAL A 77 8.27 7.99 1.04
C VAL A 77 8.11 6.72 1.90
N ARG A 78 7.57 6.85 3.12
CA ARG A 78 7.28 5.70 3.99
C ARG A 78 6.36 4.69 3.33
N PHE A 79 5.30 5.17 2.68
CA PHE A 79 4.40 4.32 1.90
C PHE A 79 5.16 3.58 0.79
N GLY A 80 6.03 4.28 0.03
CA GLY A 80 6.85 3.64 -1.01
C GLY A 80 7.75 2.55 -0.45
N LEU A 81 8.41 2.79 0.69
CA LEU A 81 9.24 1.80 1.37
C LEU A 81 8.42 0.58 1.81
N ALA A 82 7.29 0.81 2.49
CA ALA A 82 6.40 -0.26 2.92
C ALA A 82 5.84 -1.06 1.73
N TRP A 83 5.43 -0.37 0.67
CA TRP A 83 4.94 -1.00 -0.56
C TRP A 83 5.99 -1.92 -1.20
N SER A 84 7.26 -1.53 -1.24
CA SER A 84 8.34 -2.40 -1.72
C SER A 84 8.43 -3.71 -0.94
N GLY A 85 8.28 -3.63 0.39
CA GLY A 85 8.20 -4.81 1.24
C GLY A 85 6.98 -5.68 0.93
N MET A 86 5.81 -5.06 0.73
CA MET A 86 4.57 -5.79 0.41
C MET A 86 4.64 -6.46 -0.97
N ASN A 87 5.20 -5.77 -1.96
CA ASN A 87 5.43 -6.28 -3.29
C ASN A 87 6.34 -7.51 -3.28
N ALA A 88 7.36 -7.52 -2.42
CA ALA A 88 8.22 -8.68 -2.27
C ALA A 88 7.46 -9.93 -1.77
N ILE A 89 6.35 -9.74 -1.07
CA ILE A 89 5.52 -10.85 -0.62
C ILE A 89 4.59 -11.31 -1.75
N PHE A 90 3.75 -10.43 -2.31
CA PHE A 90 2.72 -10.86 -3.27
C PHE A 90 3.24 -11.17 -4.68
N SER A 91 4.48 -10.80 -5.02
CA SER A 91 5.04 -11.06 -6.34
C SER A 91 5.52 -12.50 -6.55
N ARG A 92 5.62 -13.29 -5.49
CA ARG A 92 6.20 -14.65 -5.50
C ARG A 92 5.10 -15.69 -5.39
N ASN A 93 5.26 -16.84 -6.03
CA ASN A 93 4.29 -17.95 -5.90
C ASN A 93 4.48 -18.68 -4.57
N SER A 94 5.71 -18.87 -4.14
CA SER A 94 6.05 -19.59 -2.90
C SER A 94 5.36 -19.01 -1.67
N THR A 95 5.11 -17.70 -1.61
CA THR A 95 4.37 -17.07 -0.51
C THR A 95 2.88 -17.44 -0.51
N PHE A 96 2.28 -17.71 -1.67
CA PHE A 96 0.91 -18.23 -1.76
C PHE A 96 0.86 -19.71 -1.40
N ASP A 97 1.86 -20.48 -1.83
CA ASP A 97 1.99 -21.91 -1.55
C ASP A 97 2.10 -22.16 -0.04
N VAL A 98 2.92 -21.38 0.68
CA VAL A 98 3.01 -21.42 2.16
C VAL A 98 1.66 -21.15 2.83
N LEU A 99 0.82 -20.28 2.25
CA LEU A 99 -0.50 -19.96 2.81
C LEU A 99 -1.60 -20.92 2.33
N GLY A 100 -1.26 -21.91 1.50
CA GLY A 100 -2.21 -22.90 0.97
C GLY A 100 -3.26 -22.29 0.04
N ILE A 101 -2.94 -21.21 -0.67
CA ILE A 101 -3.85 -20.52 -1.59
C ILE A 101 -3.29 -20.48 -3.00
N ALA A 102 -4.15 -20.53 -4.01
CA ALA A 102 -3.72 -20.43 -5.41
C ALA A 102 -3.29 -18.99 -5.74
N ALA A 103 -2.11 -18.83 -6.34
CA ALA A 103 -1.60 -17.53 -6.75
C ALA A 103 -2.40 -16.95 -7.94
N PRO A 104 -3.06 -15.79 -7.78
CA PRO A 104 -3.76 -15.14 -8.90
C PRO A 104 -2.81 -14.70 -10.01
N ARG A 105 -3.35 -14.44 -11.21
CA ARG A 105 -2.54 -13.99 -12.36
C ARG A 105 -2.16 -12.51 -12.29
N SER A 106 -3.09 -11.64 -11.88
CA SER A 106 -2.84 -10.20 -11.85
C SER A 106 -2.20 -9.77 -10.53
N GLU A 107 -1.36 -8.73 -10.59
CA GLU A 107 -0.67 -8.19 -9.41
C GLU A 107 -1.66 -7.67 -8.34
N LEU A 108 -2.72 -6.97 -8.78
CA LEU A 108 -3.77 -6.51 -7.88
C LEU A 108 -4.49 -7.69 -7.23
N ASP A 109 -4.88 -8.71 -8.00
CA ASP A 109 -5.60 -9.86 -7.44
C ASP A 109 -4.72 -10.64 -6.46
N ARG A 110 -3.42 -10.77 -6.75
CA ARG A 110 -2.42 -11.31 -5.81
C ARG A 110 -2.42 -10.55 -4.50
N PHE A 111 -2.33 -9.22 -4.56
CA PHE A 111 -2.38 -8.39 -3.36
C PHE A 111 -3.70 -8.56 -2.60
N LYS A 112 -4.85 -8.55 -3.31
CA LYS A 112 -6.18 -8.74 -2.71
C LYS A 112 -6.34 -10.11 -2.04
N ALA A 113 -5.83 -11.18 -2.65
CA ALA A 113 -5.87 -12.52 -2.10
C ALA A 113 -5.07 -12.63 -0.79
N LEU A 114 -3.87 -12.04 -0.72
CA LEU A 114 -3.10 -11.99 0.53
C LEU A 114 -3.78 -11.15 1.60
N VAL A 115 -4.36 -10.00 1.24
CA VAL A 115 -5.12 -9.18 2.19
C VAL A 115 -6.32 -9.95 2.75
N GLY A 116 -7.06 -10.66 1.89
CA GLY A 116 -8.19 -11.50 2.30
C GLY A 116 -7.79 -12.62 3.26
N THR A 117 -6.57 -13.15 3.11
CA THR A 117 -6.00 -14.17 4.01
C THR A 117 -5.56 -13.56 5.35
N ALA A 118 -4.98 -12.35 5.32
CA ALA A 118 -4.48 -11.66 6.50
C ALA A 118 -5.60 -11.13 7.40
N LEU A 119 -6.68 -10.57 6.82
CA LEU A 119 -7.66 -9.73 7.53
C LEU A 119 -9.07 -10.31 7.55
N SER A 120 -9.22 -11.61 7.79
CA SER A 120 -10.55 -12.20 8.02
C SER A 120 -10.93 -12.13 9.52
N PRO A 121 -12.02 -11.44 9.91
CA PRO A 121 -13.11 -10.90 9.07
C PRO A 121 -12.88 -9.46 8.57
N ALA A 122 -13.56 -9.13 7.46
CA ALA A 122 -13.48 -7.88 6.69
C ALA A 122 -13.64 -6.56 7.47
N THR A 123 -14.16 -6.60 8.70
CA THR A 123 -14.48 -5.42 9.52
C THR A 123 -13.28 -4.56 9.88
N GLN A 124 -12.05 -5.09 9.83
CA GLN A 124 -10.86 -4.34 10.23
C GLN A 124 -10.53 -3.16 9.29
N LEU A 125 -11.03 -3.17 8.05
CA LEU A 125 -10.76 -2.13 7.06
C LEU A 125 -11.98 -1.31 6.63
N ASP A 126 -13.19 -1.62 7.11
CA ASP A 126 -14.43 -0.95 6.66
C ASP A 126 -14.43 0.56 6.95
N ASN A 127 -13.96 0.95 8.12
CA ASN A 127 -13.82 2.37 8.49
C ASN A 127 -12.78 3.07 7.60
N ALA A 128 -11.68 2.38 7.27
CA ALA A 128 -10.66 2.93 6.38
C ALA A 128 -11.20 3.09 4.96
N ALA A 129 -11.96 2.11 4.45
CA ALA A 129 -12.62 2.16 3.16
C ALA A 129 -13.54 3.37 3.07
N THR A 130 -14.47 3.49 4.03
CA THR A 130 -15.44 4.58 4.10
C THR A 130 -14.76 5.94 4.13
N ASN A 131 -13.74 6.12 4.97
CA ASN A 131 -13.04 7.39 5.09
C ASN A 131 -12.27 7.77 3.81
N LEU A 132 -11.59 6.80 3.19
CA LEU A 132 -10.89 7.04 1.92
C LEU A 132 -11.87 7.38 0.81
N GLN A 133 -12.97 6.63 0.69
CA GLN A 133 -14.00 6.88 -0.31
C GLN A 133 -14.61 8.27 -0.15
N ASN A 134 -14.91 8.71 1.09
CA ASN A 134 -15.40 10.06 1.37
C ASN A 134 -14.38 11.15 0.97
N LEU A 135 -13.11 10.95 1.30
CA LEU A 135 -12.04 11.88 0.89
C LEU A 135 -11.89 11.96 -0.63
N LEU A 136 -12.04 10.84 -1.33
CA LEU A 136 -11.90 10.74 -2.78
C LEU A 136 -13.15 11.25 -3.55
N LYS A 137 -14.34 11.12 -2.96
CA LYS A 137 -15.60 11.64 -3.50
C LYS A 137 -15.73 13.14 -3.30
N SER A 138 -15.15 13.69 -2.23
CA SER A 138 -15.31 15.12 -1.91
C SER A 138 -14.74 16.05 -2.99
N PRO A 139 -15.41 17.17 -3.28
CA PRO A 139 -15.03 18.06 -4.38
C PRO A 139 -13.72 18.81 -4.11
N THR A 140 -13.08 19.24 -5.19
CA THR A 140 -11.88 20.09 -5.20
C THR A 140 -11.88 20.97 -6.44
N LEU A 141 -11.26 22.16 -6.34
CA LEU A 141 -11.14 23.14 -7.43
C LEU A 141 -9.76 23.05 -8.10
N SER A 142 -9.19 21.84 -8.16
CA SER A 142 -7.89 21.63 -8.81
C SER A 142 -8.07 21.67 -10.32
N TYR A 143 -7.25 22.47 -11.01
CA TYR A 143 -7.28 22.55 -12.48
C TYR A 143 -7.03 21.19 -13.13
N VAL A 144 -7.88 20.75 -14.05
CA VAL A 144 -7.71 19.54 -14.86
C VAL A 144 -7.82 19.91 -16.35
N PRO A 145 -6.84 19.55 -17.21
CA PRO A 145 -6.93 19.83 -18.65
C PRO A 145 -8.22 19.27 -19.27
N GLY A 146 -8.89 20.07 -20.09
CA GLY A 146 -10.17 19.71 -20.71
C GLY A 146 -11.41 20.12 -19.91
N HIS A 147 -11.25 20.64 -18.69
CA HIS A 147 -12.34 21.20 -17.89
C HIS A 147 -12.20 22.73 -17.76
N PRO A 148 -13.31 23.49 -17.65
CA PRO A 148 -13.26 24.90 -17.34
C PRO A 148 -12.51 25.20 -16.03
N SER A 149 -11.87 26.37 -15.96
CA SER A 149 -11.22 26.81 -14.73
C SER A 149 -12.27 27.02 -13.63
N GLY A 150 -11.98 26.54 -12.41
CA GLY A 150 -12.91 26.63 -11.28
C GLY A 150 -13.99 25.54 -11.23
N THR A 151 -13.99 24.57 -12.15
CA THR A 151 -14.89 23.41 -12.05
C THR A 151 -14.59 22.60 -10.79
N ALA A 152 -15.64 22.30 -10.01
CA ALA A 152 -15.55 21.42 -8.86
C ALA A 152 -15.64 19.96 -9.33
N LEU A 153 -14.55 19.22 -9.20
CA LEU A 153 -14.48 17.80 -9.53
C LEU A 153 -14.19 16.97 -8.27
N ALA A 154 -14.62 15.71 -8.24
CA ALA A 154 -14.22 14.80 -7.18
C ALA A 154 -12.69 14.63 -7.17
N VAL A 155 -12.08 14.52 -5.98
CA VAL A 155 -10.62 14.31 -5.88
C VAL A 155 -10.18 13.10 -6.70
N LEU A 156 -10.92 11.99 -6.67
CA LEU A 156 -10.61 10.81 -7.46
C LEU A 156 -10.49 11.11 -8.96
N GLN A 157 -11.41 11.94 -9.49
CA GLN A 157 -11.39 12.32 -10.89
C GLN A 157 -10.16 13.18 -11.21
N VAL A 158 -9.83 14.14 -10.35
CA VAL A 158 -8.61 14.94 -10.49
C VAL A 158 -7.36 14.05 -10.49
N LEU A 159 -7.27 13.10 -9.55
CA LEU A 159 -6.14 12.17 -9.47
C LEU A 159 -6.04 11.29 -10.71
N HIS A 160 -7.16 10.74 -11.16
CA HIS A 160 -7.23 9.87 -12.32
C HIS A 160 -6.80 10.60 -13.60
N GLU A 161 -7.37 11.78 -13.85
CA GLU A 161 -7.08 12.54 -15.07
C GLU A 161 -5.65 13.12 -15.07
N LYS A 162 -5.09 13.49 -13.91
CA LYS A 162 -3.72 14.04 -13.84
C LYS A 162 -2.62 12.98 -13.87
N TYR A 163 -2.85 11.85 -13.22
CA TYR A 163 -1.78 10.89 -12.91
C TYR A 163 -1.99 9.51 -13.53
N THR A 164 -3.03 9.34 -14.35
CA THR A 164 -3.20 8.13 -15.18
C THR A 164 -3.06 8.51 -16.66
N PRO A 165 -2.04 7.98 -17.38
CA PRO A 165 -1.90 8.21 -18.82
C PRO A 165 -3.16 7.78 -19.57
N ALA A 166 -3.52 8.52 -20.62
CA ALA A 166 -4.79 8.34 -21.34
C ALA A 166 -5.02 6.88 -21.79
N GLN A 167 -3.98 6.21 -22.28
CA GLN A 167 -4.08 4.81 -22.73
C GLN A 167 -4.43 3.81 -21.60
N TYR A 168 -4.14 4.15 -20.35
CA TYR A 168 -4.41 3.28 -19.19
C TYR A 168 -5.71 3.63 -18.46
N ARG A 169 -6.37 4.74 -18.82
CA ARG A 169 -7.59 5.18 -18.13
C ARG A 169 -8.76 4.22 -18.30
N SER A 170 -8.84 3.55 -19.45
CA SER A 170 -9.86 2.54 -19.77
C SER A 170 -9.38 1.10 -19.56
N MET A 171 -8.27 0.88 -18.87
CA MET A 171 -7.72 -0.45 -18.59
C MET A 171 -7.74 -0.78 -17.10
N ALA A 172 -7.93 -2.05 -16.76
CA ALA A 172 -7.81 -2.59 -15.40
C ALA A 172 -8.43 -1.68 -14.31
N THR A 173 -7.62 -1.17 -13.38
CA THR A 173 -8.05 -0.27 -12.28
C THR A 173 -8.56 1.09 -12.77
N GLY A 174 -8.11 1.55 -13.94
CA GLY A 174 -8.65 2.75 -14.58
C GLY A 174 -10.14 2.61 -14.89
N ARG A 175 -10.60 1.45 -15.40
CA ARG A 175 -12.03 1.20 -15.63
C ARG A 175 -12.84 1.26 -14.34
N LEU A 176 -12.31 0.70 -13.25
CA LEU A 176 -12.98 0.74 -11.95
C LEU A 176 -13.14 2.18 -11.46
N ILE A 177 -12.11 3.02 -11.63
CA ILE A 177 -12.17 4.44 -11.30
C ILE A 177 -13.18 5.17 -12.19
N GLN A 178 -13.14 4.96 -13.52
CA GLN A 178 -14.10 5.58 -14.44
C GLN A 178 -15.54 5.22 -14.11
N GLN A 179 -15.81 3.96 -13.78
CA GLN A 179 -17.13 3.50 -13.36
C GLN A 179 -17.55 4.17 -12.05
N ALA A 180 -16.66 4.26 -11.06
CA ALA A 180 -16.96 4.92 -9.78
C ALA A 180 -17.25 6.42 -9.95
N ILE A 181 -16.50 7.10 -10.82
CA ILE A 181 -16.73 8.52 -11.16
C ILE A 181 -18.06 8.69 -11.88
N ALA A 182 -18.35 7.87 -12.90
CA ALA A 182 -19.54 8.00 -13.72
C ALA A 182 -20.83 7.67 -12.96
N THR A 183 -20.80 6.70 -12.07
CA THR A 183 -21.97 6.27 -11.28
C THR A 183 -22.11 7.02 -9.96
N GLY A 184 -21.04 7.63 -9.46
CA GLY A 184 -20.97 8.18 -8.11
C GLY A 184 -20.88 7.11 -7.01
N ASP A 185 -20.74 5.83 -7.38
CA ASP A 185 -20.62 4.68 -6.48
C ASP A 185 -19.15 4.27 -6.30
N TYR A 186 -18.63 4.52 -5.10
CA TYR A 186 -17.24 4.27 -4.73
C TYR A 186 -17.07 2.97 -3.94
N THR A 187 -18.15 2.23 -3.68
CA THR A 187 -18.12 1.01 -2.85
C THR A 187 -17.23 -0.08 -3.43
N ARG A 188 -17.04 -0.09 -4.75
CA ARG A 188 -16.16 -1.01 -5.48
C ARG A 188 -14.67 -0.70 -5.31
N LEU A 189 -14.32 0.45 -4.73
CA LEU A 189 -12.95 0.83 -4.40
C LEU A 189 -12.65 0.44 -2.96
N ASP A 190 -12.39 -0.86 -2.75
CA ASP A 190 -11.95 -1.39 -1.47
C ASP A 190 -10.54 -0.88 -1.08
N VAL A 191 -10.17 -1.05 0.19
CA VAL A 191 -8.88 -0.58 0.71
C VAL A 191 -7.68 -1.15 -0.05
N PRO A 192 -7.61 -2.46 -0.37
CA PRO A 192 -6.53 -2.99 -1.20
C PRO A 192 -6.42 -2.29 -2.56
N THR A 193 -7.54 -2.06 -3.23
CA THR A 193 -7.56 -1.35 -4.52
C THR A 193 -7.07 0.08 -4.37
N LEU A 194 -7.46 0.78 -3.30
CA LEU A 194 -7.04 2.15 -3.04
C LEU A 194 -5.55 2.27 -2.67
N ILE A 195 -5.02 1.32 -1.89
CA ILE A 195 -3.57 1.20 -1.62
C ILE A 195 -2.81 0.96 -2.94
N TYR A 196 -3.31 0.03 -3.77
CA TYR A 196 -2.70 -0.30 -5.06
C TYR A 196 -2.67 0.91 -6.01
N LEU A 197 -3.77 1.66 -6.07
CA LEU A 197 -3.84 2.90 -6.84
C LEU A 197 -2.86 3.96 -6.33
N MET A 198 -2.71 4.10 -5.02
CA MET A 198 -1.75 5.04 -4.43
C MET A 198 -0.31 4.77 -4.88
N ARG A 199 0.09 3.51 -5.11
CA ARG A 199 1.41 3.17 -5.67
C ARG A 199 1.66 3.81 -7.04
N ASN A 200 0.64 3.87 -7.90
CA ASN A 200 0.81 4.47 -9.21
C ASN A 200 0.87 6.00 -9.14
N TRP A 201 0.22 6.60 -8.16
CA TRP A 201 0.22 8.06 -7.99
C TRP A 201 1.38 8.59 -7.13
N SER A 202 1.96 7.76 -6.28
CA SER A 202 3.01 8.17 -5.34
C SER A 202 4.29 8.63 -6.02
N VAL A 203 4.54 8.20 -7.26
CA VAL A 203 5.68 8.63 -8.09
C VAL A 203 5.73 10.14 -8.31
N HIS A 204 4.59 10.83 -8.16
CA HIS A 204 4.48 12.27 -8.33
C HIS A 204 4.80 13.07 -7.05
N GLY A 205 5.13 12.38 -5.95
CA GLY A 205 5.60 13.01 -4.71
C GLY A 205 4.68 14.12 -4.19
N GLY A 206 5.30 15.20 -3.70
CA GLY A 206 4.58 16.34 -3.12
C GLY A 206 3.59 17.05 -4.06
N VAL A 207 3.64 16.81 -5.38
CA VAL A 207 2.67 17.36 -6.34
C VAL A 207 1.29 16.72 -6.16
N LEU A 208 1.23 15.45 -5.76
CA LEU A 208 -0.02 14.73 -5.49
C LEU A 208 -0.90 15.48 -4.47
N SER A 209 -0.28 16.01 -3.41
CA SER A 209 -0.96 16.78 -2.35
C SER A 209 -1.74 17.98 -2.89
N SER A 210 -1.28 18.58 -3.99
CA SER A 210 -1.92 19.77 -4.58
C SER A 210 -3.29 19.49 -5.18
N SER A 211 -3.57 18.22 -5.54
CA SER A 211 -4.86 17.79 -6.08
C SER A 211 -5.99 17.85 -5.05
N PHE A 212 -5.65 17.68 -3.77
CA PHE A 212 -6.59 17.79 -2.66
C PHE A 212 -6.93 19.25 -2.30
N ARG A 213 -6.12 20.22 -2.77
CA ARG A 213 -6.20 21.66 -2.45
C ARG A 213 -6.30 21.97 -0.93
N SER A 214 -5.93 21.00 -0.10
CA SER A 214 -6.04 21.05 1.36
C SER A 214 -5.01 20.11 1.95
N VAL A 215 -4.05 20.69 2.69
CA VAL A 215 -3.00 19.91 3.38
C VAL A 215 -3.61 18.95 4.40
N PRO A 216 -4.57 19.36 5.26
CA PRO A 216 -5.23 18.42 6.18
C PRO A 216 -5.89 17.23 5.46
N ARG A 217 -6.62 17.46 4.36
CA ARG A 217 -7.28 16.38 3.60
C ARG A 217 -6.26 15.39 3.05
N PHE A 218 -5.16 15.88 2.48
CA PHE A 218 -4.11 14.99 1.97
C PHE A 218 -3.40 14.23 3.09
N ASN A 219 -3.12 14.88 4.23
CA ASN A 219 -2.52 14.22 5.39
C ASN A 219 -3.42 13.09 5.91
N SER A 220 -4.73 13.31 6.01
CA SER A 220 -5.68 12.26 6.38
C SER A 220 -5.68 11.11 5.37
N TYR A 221 -5.69 11.42 4.07
CA TYR A 221 -5.66 10.41 3.02
C TYR A 221 -4.42 9.51 3.11
N ILE A 222 -3.21 10.10 3.13
CA ILE A 222 -1.98 9.30 3.17
C ILE A 222 -1.83 8.57 4.50
N ALA A 223 -2.25 9.16 5.63
CA ALA A 223 -2.20 8.49 6.92
C ALA A 223 -3.08 7.23 6.98
N ILE A 224 -4.29 7.27 6.40
CA ILE A 224 -5.19 6.11 6.34
C ILE A 224 -4.61 5.03 5.43
N VAL A 225 -4.09 5.40 4.26
CA VAL A 225 -3.44 4.46 3.32
C VAL A 225 -2.23 3.78 3.99
N SER A 226 -1.32 4.56 4.57
CA SER A 226 -0.11 4.04 5.23
C SER A 226 -0.43 3.18 6.45
N SER A 227 -1.41 3.58 7.27
CA SER A 227 -1.82 2.79 8.44
C SER A 227 -2.48 1.46 8.04
N SER A 228 -3.29 1.48 6.98
CA SER A 228 -3.93 0.26 6.46
C SER A 228 -2.88 -0.71 5.92
N LEU A 229 -1.90 -0.21 5.15
CA LEU A 229 -0.81 -1.03 4.65
C LEU A 229 0.06 -1.61 5.78
N ALA A 230 0.35 -0.81 6.81
CA ALA A 230 1.10 -1.26 7.98
C ALA A 230 0.37 -2.36 8.76
N LEU A 231 -0.96 -2.24 8.92
CA LEU A 231 -1.79 -3.28 9.53
C LEU A 231 -1.76 -4.57 8.71
N ILE A 232 -1.95 -4.49 7.39
CA ILE A 232 -1.88 -5.65 6.49
C ILE A 232 -0.53 -6.36 6.65
N HIS A 233 0.57 -5.61 6.70
CA HIS A 233 1.90 -6.18 6.90
C HIS A 233 2.01 -7.01 8.17
N VAL A 234 1.53 -6.49 9.31
CA VAL A 234 1.58 -7.20 10.59
C VAL A 234 0.76 -8.48 10.52
N GLN A 235 -0.49 -8.39 10.07
CA GLN A 235 -1.42 -9.50 10.05
C GLN A 235 -0.97 -10.60 9.10
N LEU A 236 -0.42 -10.22 7.93
CA LEU A 236 0.11 -11.18 6.98
C LEU A 236 1.38 -11.87 7.51
N ALA A 237 2.28 -11.15 8.17
CA ALA A 237 3.45 -11.76 8.81
C ALA A 237 3.05 -12.78 9.89
N GLU A 238 1.99 -12.51 10.66
CA GLU A 238 1.44 -13.45 11.64
C GLU A 238 0.90 -14.72 10.98
N LYS A 239 0.21 -14.60 9.85
CA LYS A 239 -0.25 -15.76 9.08
C LYS A 239 0.92 -16.60 8.57
N PHE A 240 1.98 -15.97 8.09
CA PHE A 240 3.19 -16.69 7.66
C PHE A 240 3.88 -17.43 8.81
N ILE A 241 4.05 -16.79 9.97
CA ILE A 241 4.63 -17.45 11.15
C ILE A 241 3.82 -18.70 11.50
N ALA A 242 2.49 -18.58 11.55
CA ALA A 242 1.61 -19.70 11.85
C ALA A 242 1.72 -20.82 10.80
N ALA A 243 1.72 -20.46 9.51
CA ALA A 243 1.83 -21.42 8.42
C ALA A 243 3.18 -22.14 8.38
N ILE A 244 4.28 -21.42 8.59
CA ILE A 244 5.63 -22.00 8.66
C ILE A 244 5.77 -22.90 9.89
N SER A 245 5.10 -22.58 11.00
CA SER A 245 5.13 -23.37 12.23
C SER A 245 4.20 -24.59 12.21
N ALA A 246 3.32 -24.72 11.21
CA ALA A 246 2.47 -25.89 11.08
C ALA A 246 3.32 -27.15 10.86
N PRO A 247 2.91 -28.30 11.46
CA PRO A 247 3.61 -29.58 11.34
C PRO A 247 3.55 -30.15 9.92
#